data_AF-A0A0N9NB63-F1
#
_entry.id   AF-A0A0N9NB63-F1
#
_cell.length_a   1.000
_cell.length_b   1.000
_cell.length_c   1.000
_cell.angle_alpha   90.00
_cell.angle_beta   90.00
_cell.angle_gamma   90.00
#
_symmetry.space_group_name_H-M   'P 1'
#
loop_
_entity.id
_entity.type
_entity.pdbx_description
1 polymer ?
#
loop_
_entity_poly.entity_id
_entity_poly.type
_entity_poly.pdbx_seq_one_letter_code
_entity_poly.pdbx_strand_id
1 'polypeptide(L)' 'MRDLRRHGDTASEFAVLTADEFLTLVDDTSPSLVQAVTNRQRRYWADRRPTVTLTAALVSAGAPEFAKRVERHLESNA' A
#
# COMPACT_ATOMS: atom_id res chain seq x y z
N MET A 1 0.32 14.32 -52.06
CA MET A 1 -0.16 15.01 -50.85
C MET A 1 -0.36 13.94 -49.78
N ARG A 2 0.56 13.85 -48.81
CA ARG A 2 0.63 12.77 -47.82
C ARG A 2 -0.14 13.22 -46.58
N ASP A 3 -1.30 12.63 -46.33
CA ASP A 3 -2.12 12.94 -45.17
C ASP A 3 -1.56 12.14 -43.97
N LEU A 4 -0.47 12.65 -43.39
CA LEU A 4 0.05 12.20 -42.10
C LEU A 4 -0.88 12.71 -41.02
N ARG A 5 -2.01 12.00 -40.82
CA ARG A 5 -2.84 12.19 -39.62
C ARG A 5 -1.97 11.92 -38.40
N ARG A 6 -1.48 13.02 -37.84
CA ARG A 6 -1.16 13.31 -36.44
C ARG A 6 -1.25 12.06 -35.56
N HIS A 7 -0.08 11.55 -35.14
CA HIS A 7 0.01 10.70 -33.98
C HIS A 7 -0.58 11.46 -32.79
N GLY A 8 -1.85 11.19 -32.49
CA GLY A 8 -2.51 11.65 -31.29
C GLY A 8 -1.97 10.85 -30.12
N ASP A 9 -0.90 11.39 -29.55
CA ASP A 9 -0.44 11.27 -28.17
C ASP A 9 -1.21 10.25 -27.32
N THR A 10 -0.70 9.02 -27.22
CA THR A 10 -1.09 8.07 -26.17
C THR A 10 -0.32 8.46 -24.91
N ALA A 11 -0.61 9.66 -24.39
CA ALA A 11 -0.25 9.99 -23.03
C ALA A 11 -1.09 9.08 -22.14
N SER A 12 -0.53 7.94 -21.74
CA SER A 12 -1.11 7.12 -20.68
C SER A 12 -1.33 8.05 -19.49
N GLU A 13 -2.59 8.35 -19.17
CA GLU A 13 -2.95 9.15 -18.00
C GLU A 13 -2.51 8.35 -16.76
N PHE A 14 -1.30 8.60 -16.28
CA PHE A 14 -0.84 8.02 -15.03
C PHE A 14 -1.65 8.66 -13.91
N ALA A 15 -2.50 7.86 -13.28
CA ALA A 15 -3.22 8.30 -12.09
C ALA A 15 -2.21 8.57 -10.97
N VAL A 16 -2.27 9.77 -10.39
CA VAL A 16 -1.52 10.10 -9.19
C VAL A 16 -2.25 9.50 -8.01
N LEU A 17 -1.62 8.53 -7.34
CA LEU A 17 -2.15 7.86 -6.16
C LEU A 17 -1.57 8.47 -4.89
N THR A 18 -2.40 8.60 -3.86
CA THR A 18 -1.94 8.81 -2.49
C THR A 18 -1.19 7.57 -1.99
N ALA A 19 -0.41 7.73 -0.92
CA ALA A 19 0.27 6.60 -0.30
C ALA A 19 -0.71 5.50 0.15
N ASP A 20 -1.88 5.90 0.66
CA ASP A 20 -2.91 4.95 1.10
C ASP A 20 -3.49 4.16 -0.08
N GLU A 21 -3.83 4.84 -1.17
CA GLU A 21 -4.35 4.20 -2.39
C GLU A 21 -3.31 3.28 -3.03
N PHE A 22 -2.05 3.73 -3.11
CA PHE A 22 -0.98 2.93 -3.68
C PHE A 22 -0.73 1.65 -2.85
N LEU A 23 -0.61 1.76 -1.53
CA LEU A 23 -0.37 0.62 -0.66
C LEU A 23 -1.58 -0.34 -0.62
N THR A 24 -2.79 0.21 -0.69
CA THR A 24 -4.03 -0.56 -0.86
C THR A 24 -4.01 -1.37 -2.16
N LEU A 25 -3.62 -0.75 -3.28
CA LEU A 25 -3.47 -1.43 -4.57
C LEU A 25 -2.38 -2.51 -4.53
N VAL A 26 -1.27 -2.27 -3.84
CA VAL A 26 -0.23 -3.28 -3.63
C VAL A 26 -0.78 -4.48 -2.87
N ASP A 27 -1.62 -4.27 -1.85
CA ASP A 27 -2.28 -5.37 -1.14
C ASP A 27 -3.27 -6.13 -2.01
N ASP A 28 -4.05 -5.43 -2.85
CA ASP A 28 -4.97 -6.08 -3.80
C ASP A 28 -4.24 -6.97 -4.81
N THR A 29 -3.08 -6.51 -5.28
CA THR A 29 -2.32 -7.19 -6.34
C THR A 29 -1.33 -8.23 -5.81
N SER A 30 -0.90 -8.12 -4.55
CA SER A 30 0.12 -8.98 -3.95
C SER A 30 -0.05 -9.12 -2.43
N PRO A 31 -1.17 -9.70 -1.95
CA PRO A 31 -1.48 -9.75 -0.52
C PRO A 31 -0.46 -10.58 0.28
N SER A 32 0.14 -11.60 -0.32
CA SER A 32 1.16 -12.43 0.32
C SER A 32 2.45 -11.66 0.64
N LEU A 33 2.83 -10.69 -0.20
CA LEU A 33 3.99 -9.83 0.06
C LEU A 33 3.69 -8.86 1.21
N VAL A 34 2.49 -8.29 1.23
CA VAL A 34 2.04 -7.40 2.32
C VAL A 34 1.98 -8.18 3.64
N GLN A 35 1.49 -9.41 3.64
CA GLN A 35 1.50 -10.29 4.81
C GLN A 35 2.93 -10.55 5.32
N ALA A 36 3.87 -10.88 4.43
CA ALA A 36 5.26 -11.13 4.78
C ALA A 36 5.93 -9.88 5.41
N VAL A 37 5.71 -8.71 4.82
CA VAL A 37 6.23 -7.44 5.35
C VAL A 37 5.56 -7.09 6.68
N THR A 38 4.25 -7.26 6.80
CA THR A 38 3.49 -7.04 8.04
C THR A 38 4.06 -7.87 9.19
N ASN A 39 4.36 -9.14 8.94
CA ASN A 39 5.01 -10.01 9.92
C ASN A 39 6.40 -9.54 10.32
N ARG A 40 7.20 -9.07 9.34
CA ARG A 40 8.53 -8.50 9.62
C ARG A 40 8.43 -7.25 10.47
N GLN A 41 7.50 -6.34 10.15
CA GLN A 41 7.26 -5.12 10.92
C GLN A 41 6.78 -5.44 12.33
N ARG A 42 5.82 -6.37 12.50
CA ARG A 42 5.34 -6.83 13.80
C ARG A 42 6.51 -7.27 14.70
N ARG A 43 7.40 -8.13 14.18
CA ARG A 43 8.58 -8.61 14.92
C ARG A 43 9.56 -7.49 15.24
N TYR A 44 9.93 -6.69 14.22
CA TYR A 44 10.88 -5.59 14.37
C TYR A 44 10.46 -4.59 15.45
N TRP A 45 9.18 -4.26 15.49
CA TRP A 45 8.64 -3.33 16.46
C TRP A 45 8.40 -3.98 17.82
N ALA A 46 7.96 -5.24 17.89
CA ALA A 46 7.79 -5.95 19.17
C ALA A 46 9.06 -5.92 20.04
N ASP A 47 10.23 -6.12 19.43
CA ASP A 47 11.52 -6.06 20.12
C ASP A 47 11.84 -4.68 20.72
N ARG A 48 11.21 -3.63 20.20
CA ARG A 48 11.45 -2.22 20.57
C ARG A 48 10.40 -1.64 21.53
N ARG A 49 9.40 -2.44 21.94
CA ARG A 49 8.30 -2.03 22.84
C ARG A 49 7.69 -0.68 22.43
N PRO A 50 7.06 -0.59 21.26
CA PRO A 50 6.56 0.67 20.73
C PRO A 50 5.40 1.14 21.60
N THR A 51 5.27 2.46 21.76
CA THR A 51 4.14 3.06 22.48
C THR A 51 2.85 3.09 21.66
N VAL A 52 2.94 2.80 20.36
CA VAL A 52 1.81 2.78 19.40
C VAL A 52 1.83 1.49 18.59
N THR A 53 0.65 1.03 18.18
CA THR A 53 0.52 -0.14 17.30
C THR A 53 0.91 0.20 15.86
N LEU A 54 1.26 -0.81 15.07
CA LEU A 54 1.56 -0.64 13.64
C LEU A 54 0.38 -0.01 12.89
N THR A 55 -0.85 -0.43 13.20
CA THR A 55 -2.08 0.11 12.60
C THR A 55 -2.29 1.57 12.97
N ALA A 56 -2.10 1.95 14.25
CA ALA A 56 -2.21 3.34 14.70
C ALA A 56 -1.15 4.23 14.03
N ALA A 57 0.08 3.74 13.86
CA ALA A 57 1.13 4.46 13.15
C ALA A 57 0.77 4.73 11.69
N LEU A 58 0.20 3.74 10.99
CA LEU A 58 -0.27 3.89 9.60
C LEU A 58 -1.42 4.90 9.47
N VAL A 59 -2.39 4.87 10.40
CA VAL A 59 -3.47 5.87 10.45
C VAL A 59 -2.88 7.27 10.64
N SER A 60 -1.93 7.44 11.58
CA SER A 60 -1.29 8.75 11.82
C SER A 60 -0.46 9.25 10.63
N ALA A 61 0.02 8.33 9.78
CA ALA A 61 0.74 8.64 8.55
C ALA A 61 -0.19 8.97 7.36
N GLY A 62 -1.51 8.98 7.56
CA GLY A 62 -2.48 9.25 6.50
C GLY A 62 -2.76 8.03 5.61
N ALA A 63 -2.54 6.81 6.11
CA ALA A 63 -2.87 5.56 5.42
C ALA A 63 -3.94 4.71 6.15
N PRO A 64 -5.14 5.26 6.41
CA PRO A 64 -6.17 4.57 7.18
C PRO A 64 -6.77 3.35 6.49
N GLU A 65 -6.91 3.33 5.16
CA GLU A 65 -7.46 2.16 4.47
C GLU A 65 -6.47 1.01 4.45
N PHE A 66 -5.20 1.30 4.17
CA PHE A 66 -4.13 0.31 4.24
C PHE A 66 -3.94 -0.23 5.67
N ALA A 67 -4.12 0.62 6.70
CA ALA A 67 -4.08 0.17 8.10
C ALA A 67 -5.09 -0.95 8.39
N LYS A 68 -6.33 -0.85 7.87
CA LYS A 68 -7.35 -1.91 7.99
C LYS A 68 -6.91 -3.21 7.31
N ARG A 69 -6.17 -3.12 6.21
CA ARG A 69 -5.64 -4.30 5.50
C ARG A 69 -4.56 -4.99 6.30
N VAL A 70 -3.63 -4.20 6.85
CA VAL A 70 -2.58 -4.68 7.74
C VAL A 70 -3.17 -5.35 8.98
N GLU A 71 -4.24 -4.81 9.56
CA GLU A 71 -4.96 -5.43 10.68
C GLU A 71 -5.45 -6.84 10.34
N ARG A 72 -6.11 -7.04 9.20
CA ARG A 72 -6.54 -8.38 8.75
C ARG A 72 -5.38 -9.37 8.60
N HIS A 73 -4.23 -8.90 8.10
CA HIS A 73 -3.02 -9.73 8.01
C HIS A 73 -2.45 -10.09 9.37
N LEU A 74 -2.57 -9.21 10.37
CA LEU A 74 -2.14 -9.48 11.75
C LEU A 74 -3.03 -10.53 12.41
N GLU A 75 -4.35 -10.44 12.21
CA GLU A 75 -5.35 -11.38 12.72
C GLU A 75 -5.23 -12.77 12.07
N SER A 76 -4.94 -12.82 10.77
CA SER A 76 -4.74 -14.09 10.05
C SER A 76 -3.47 -14.85 10.48
N ASN A 77 -2.57 -14.19 11.21
CA ASN A 77 -1.32 -14.75 11.74
C ASN A 77 -1.32 -14.81 13.28
N ALA A 78 -2.49 -14.73 13.91
CA ALA A 78 -2.71 -14.97 15.34
C ALA A 78 -3.04 -16.46 15.56
#